data_AF-A0A7V2X9J8-F1
#
_entry.id   AF-A0A7V2X9J8-F1
#
_cell.length_a   1.000
_cell.length_b   1.000
_cell.length_c   1.000
_cell.angle_alpha   90.00
_cell.angle_beta   90.00
_cell.angle_gamma   90.00
#
_symmetry.space_group_name_H-M   'P 1'
#
loop_
_entity.id
_entity.type
_entity.pdbx_description
1 polymer ?
#
loop_
_entity_poly.entity_id
_entity_poly.type
_entity_poly.pdbx_seq_one_letter_code
_entity_poly.pdbx_strand_id
1 'polypeptide(L)' 'AVPEAKAAAHWVTRNRGGRGAVREVCEGLLKAQGRWKTVIRGYAPGGEG' A
#
# COMPACT_ATOMS: atom_id res chain seq x y z
N ALA A 1 8.80 -8.46 -13.11
CA ALA A 1 8.03 -9.60 -12.62
C ALA A 1 7.77 -10.52 -13.79
N VAL A 2 7.96 -11.82 -13.59
CA VAL A 2 7.70 -12.85 -14.61
C VAL A 2 6.19 -12.93 -14.91
N PRO A 3 5.77 -13.21 -16.15
CA PRO A 3 4.35 -13.21 -16.56
C PRO A 3 3.47 -14.13 -15.72
N GLU A 4 3.96 -15.32 -15.37
CA GLU A 4 3.24 -16.35 -14.63
C GLU A 4 2.85 -15.86 -13.24
N ALA A 5 3.75 -15.12 -12.57
CA ALA A 5 3.47 -14.52 -11.27
C ALA A 5 2.38 -13.45 -11.33
N LYS A 6 2.28 -12.71 -12.44
CA LYS A 6 1.19 -11.72 -12.63
C LYS A 6 -0.15 -12.42 -12.88
N ALA A 7 -0.13 -13.50 -13.66
CA ALA A 7 -1.34 -14.26 -13.97
C ALA A 7 -1.95 -14.94 -12.73
N ALA A 8 -1.11 -15.39 -11.79
CA ALA A 8 -1.55 -16.01 -10.54
C ALA A 8 -1.97 -14.99 -9.45
N ALA A 9 -1.68 -13.69 -9.62
CA ALA A 9 -1.92 -12.70 -8.58
C ALA A 9 -3.36 -12.16 -8.62
N HIS A 10 -4.04 -12.17 -7.47
CA HIS A 10 -5.34 -11.51 -7.31
C HIS A 10 -5.28 -9.99 -7.52
N TRP A 11 -4.11 -9.40 -7.29
CA TRP A 11 -3.88 -7.98 -7.47
C TRP A 11 -2.47 -7.72 -7.99
N VAL A 12 -2.39 -6.98 -9.09
CA VAL A 12 -1.14 -6.46 -9.66
C VAL A 12 -1.14 -4.94 -9.48
N THR A 13 -0.09 -4.42 -8.85
CA THR A 13 0.07 -2.97 -8.59
C THR A 13 0.34 -2.21 -9.88
N ARG A 14 -0.08 -0.93 -9.93
CA ARG A 14 0.25 -0.04 -11.05
C ARG A 14 1.70 0.40 -11.02
N ASN A 15 2.23 0.67 -9.84
CA ASN A 15 3.63 1.03 -9.67
C ASN A 15 4.55 -0.17 -9.87
N ARG A 16 5.75 0.09 -10.42
CA ARG A 16 6.81 -0.92 -10.56
C ARG A 16 7.51 -1.17 -9.21
N GLY A 17 8.15 -2.34 -9.09
CA GLY A 17 9.03 -2.66 -7.95
C GLY A 17 10.12 -1.59 -7.76
N GLY A 18 10.41 -1.23 -6.51
CA GLY A 18 11.33 -0.15 -6.17
C GLY A 18 10.85 1.27 -6.48
N ARG A 19 9.62 1.41 -7.01
CA ARG A 19 8.98 2.69 -7.37
C ARG A 19 7.61 2.86 -6.71
N GLY A 20 7.43 2.28 -5.53
CA GLY A 20 6.20 2.43 -4.73
C GLY A 20 5.17 1.31 -4.87
N ALA A 21 5.49 0.19 -5.52
CA ALA A 21 4.59 -0.98 -5.58
C ALA A 21 4.10 -1.43 -4.20
N VAL A 22 5.01 -1.61 -3.23
CA VAL A 22 4.64 -2.05 -1.87
C VAL A 22 3.83 -0.99 -1.13
N ARG A 23 4.16 0.30 -1.30
CA ARG A 23 3.37 1.41 -0.73
C ARG A 23 1.93 1.39 -1.23
N GLU A 24 1.71 1.13 -2.52
CA GLU A 24 0.38 0.99 -3.11
C GLU A 24 -0.40 -0.16 -2.44
N VAL A 25 0.25 -1.31 -2.24
CA VAL A 25 -0.36 -2.45 -1.52
C VAL A 25 -0.72 -2.09 -0.08
N CYS A 26 0.23 -1.57 0.69
CA CYS A 26 0.01 -1.18 2.08
C CYS A 26 -1.13 -0.17 2.22
N GLU A 27 -1.17 0.84 1.35
CA GLU A 27 -2.23 1.85 1.35
C GLU A 27 -3.60 1.23 1.01
N GLY A 28 -3.68 0.36 0.00
CA GLY A 28 -4.91 -0.34 -0.35
C GLY A 28 -5.44 -1.21 0.79
N LEU A 29 -4.58 -2.02 1.41
CA LEU A 29 -4.95 -2.86 2.55
C LEU A 29 -5.42 -2.03 3.75
N LEU A 30 -4.69 -0.97 4.10
CA LEU A 30 -5.07 -0.10 5.21
C LEU A 30 -6.38 0.65 4.94
N LYS A 31 -6.65 1.04 3.69
CA LYS A 31 -7.91 1.65 3.29
C LYS A 31 -9.07 0.64 3.35
N ALA A 32 -8.87 -0.57 2.84
CA ALA A 32 -9.88 -1.64 2.89
C ALA A 32 -10.23 -2.01 4.34
N GLN A 33 -9.27 -1.93 5.25
CA GLN A 33 -9.48 -2.14 6.69
C GLN A 33 -10.01 -0.90 7.44
N GLY A 34 -10.19 0.25 6.78
CA GLY A 34 -10.58 1.50 7.45
C GLY A 34 -9.50 2.14 8.35
N ARG A 35 -8.26 1.61 8.33
CA ARG A 35 -7.17 1.99 9.23
C ARG A 35 -6.26 3.08 8.70
N TRP A 36 -6.36 3.40 7.41
CA TRP A 36 -5.49 4.37 6.74
C TRP A 36 -5.36 5.70 7.48
N LYS A 37 -6.50 6.33 7.82
CA LYS A 37 -6.54 7.64 8.49
C LYS A 37 -5.83 7.62 9.85
N THR A 38 -6.01 6.56 10.63
CA THR A 38 -5.37 6.41 11.95
C THR A 38 -3.86 6.31 11.81
N VAL A 39 -3.37 5.49 10.86
CA VAL A 39 -1.94 5.30 10.63
C VAL A 39 -1.29 6.63 10.22
N ILE A 40 -1.84 7.33 9.23
CA ILE A 40 -1.23 8.57 8.74
C ILE A 40 -1.25 9.71 9.76
N ARG A 41 -2.24 9.72 10.68
CA ARG A 41 -2.31 10.74 11.74
C ARG A 41 -1.07 10.73 12.62
N GLY A 42 -0.51 9.56 12.92
CA GLY A 42 0.73 9.44 13.70
C GLY A 42 1.99 9.98 13.00
N TYR A 43 1.91 10.28 11.70
CA TYR A 43 3.01 10.83 10.92
C TYR A 43 2.75 12.26 10.44
N ALA A 44 1.57 12.83 10.72
CA ALA A 44 1.29 14.23 10.44
C ALA A 44 2.11 15.10 11.43
N PRO A 45 2.79 16.16 10.96
CA PRO A 45 3.50 17.06 11.86
C PRO A 45 2.50 17.69 12.84
N GLY A 46 2.69 17.42 14.13
CA GLY A 46 1.81 17.87 15.22
C GLY A 46 1.01 16.77 15.94
N GLY A 47 1.26 15.48 15.67
CA GLY A 47 0.63 14.39 16.43
C GLY A 47 1.23 14.26 17.83
N GLU A 48 0.53 14.79 18.84
CA GLU A 48 0.73 14.42 20.25
C GLU A 48 0.54 12.90 20.39
N GLY A 49 1.62 12.22 20.75
CA GLY A 49 1.62 10.85 21.27
C GLY A 49 1.67 10.87 22.78
#